data_AF-A0Y351-F1
#
_entry.id   AF-A0Y351-F1
#
_cell.length_a   1.000
_cell.length_b   1.000
_cell.length_c   1.000
_cell.angle_alpha   90.00
_cell.angle_beta   90.00
_cell.angle_gamma   90.00
#
_symmetry.space_group_name_H-M   'P 1'
#
loop_
_entity.id
_entity.type
_entity.pdbx_description
1 polymer ?
#
loop_
_entity_poly.entity_id
_entity_poly.type
_entity_poly.pdbx_seq_one_letter_code
_entity_poly.pdbx_strand_id
1 'polypeptide(L)'
;MKKVISIATLVILLFGCANSAKSDLSRLKSNPACCTNLSDIAFAIQQINKLTSFDLKNQPIRIFNEAKSPFIAIEKPNNSRFAQVFSYANGAFVQTATLVYPELILLDKSKQVIKHLKPYEAWENGLPTTLDLAGNLYYKTQFTLPEEAKYLIFYTDSSLNNKKTTINWRSQVGGSEYRQLTLTSFAKIGIKLL
;
A
#
# COMPACT_ATOMS: atom_id res chain seq x y z
N MET A 1 -32.72 -44.86 21.28
CA MET A 1 -32.23 -43.83 22.22
C MET A 1 -31.24 -42.94 21.48
N LYS A 2 -31.56 -41.65 21.38
CA LYS A 2 -30.69 -40.60 20.81
C LYS A 2 -29.57 -40.28 21.79
N LYS A 3 -28.29 -40.36 21.39
CA LYS A 3 -27.18 -39.59 22.00
C LYS A 3 -26.08 -39.32 20.96
N VAL A 4 -26.01 -38.08 20.50
CA VAL A 4 -24.94 -37.07 20.75
C VAL A 4 -23.77 -37.26 19.76
N ILE A 5 -23.90 -36.70 18.56
CA ILE A 5 -23.41 -35.37 18.13
C ILE A 5 -21.88 -35.37 17.99
N SER A 6 -21.48 -35.52 16.73
CA SER A 6 -20.16 -35.23 16.18
C SER A 6 -19.67 -33.85 16.61
N ILE A 7 -18.63 -33.79 17.42
CA ILE A 7 -17.85 -32.58 17.68
C ILE A 7 -16.41 -32.88 17.26
N ALA A 8 -16.15 -32.81 15.95
CA ALA A 8 -14.78 -32.92 15.42
C ALA A 8 -14.56 -32.04 14.18
N THR A 9 -15.36 -30.99 13.99
CA THR A 9 -15.29 -30.16 12.78
C THR A 9 -15.58 -28.70 13.08
N LEU A 10 -14.75 -28.05 13.91
CA LEU A 10 -14.74 -26.58 13.97
C LEU A 10 -13.42 -25.97 14.46
N VAL A 11 -12.28 -26.38 13.91
CA VAL A 11 -10.98 -25.73 14.21
C VAL A 11 -10.20 -25.29 12.96
N ILE A 12 -10.65 -25.60 11.74
CA ILE A 12 -9.83 -25.36 10.52
C ILE A 12 -10.23 -24.09 9.73
N LEU A 13 -11.33 -23.40 10.06
CA LEU A 13 -11.83 -22.27 9.24
C LEU A 13 -11.39 -20.86 9.70
N LEU A 14 -10.52 -20.73 10.70
CA LEU A 14 -9.99 -19.42 11.14
C LEU A 14 -8.54 -19.15 10.76
N PHE A 15 -7.91 -20.02 9.95
CA PHE A 15 -6.80 -19.58 9.09
C PHE A 15 -7.40 -18.75 7.94
N GLY A 16 -8.02 -17.63 8.32
CA GLY A 16 -8.33 -16.57 7.38
C GLY A 16 -7.06 -16.29 6.59
N CYS A 17 -7.21 -16.17 5.27
CA CYS A 17 -6.16 -15.88 4.31
C CYS A 17 -5.49 -14.53 4.63
N ALA A 18 -4.76 -14.46 5.74
CA ALA A 18 -3.83 -13.39 6.02
C ALA A 18 -2.69 -13.63 5.05
N ASN A 19 -2.69 -12.84 3.98
CA ASN A 19 -1.56 -12.71 3.08
C ASN A 19 -0.29 -12.54 3.92
N SER A 20 0.61 -13.51 3.84
CA SER A 20 1.91 -13.40 4.49
C SER A 20 2.86 -12.64 3.57
N ALA A 21 3.75 -11.84 4.13
CA ALA A 21 4.84 -11.21 3.39
C ALA A 21 5.64 -12.24 2.54
N LYS A 22 5.77 -13.49 3.01
CA LYS A 22 6.42 -14.60 2.29
C LYS A 22 5.65 -15.05 1.04
N SER A 23 4.32 -15.21 1.13
CA SER A 23 3.48 -15.52 -0.05
C SER A 23 3.50 -14.38 -1.06
N ASP A 24 3.62 -13.14 -0.58
CA ASP A 24 3.67 -11.95 -1.42
C ASP A 24 4.97 -11.89 -2.23
N LEU A 25 6.13 -12.19 -1.63
CA LEU A 25 7.38 -12.34 -2.37
C LEU A 25 7.32 -13.43 -3.45
N SER A 26 6.69 -14.56 -3.13
CA SER A 26 6.55 -15.68 -4.08
C SER A 26 5.69 -15.27 -5.29
N ARG A 27 4.59 -14.55 -5.03
CA ARG A 27 3.73 -13.99 -6.06
C ARG A 27 4.46 -12.96 -6.93
N LEU A 28 5.30 -12.10 -6.36
CA LEU A 28 6.09 -11.16 -7.16
C LEU A 28 7.06 -11.87 -8.10
N LYS A 29 7.74 -12.93 -7.60
CA LYS A 29 8.66 -13.72 -8.42
C LYS A 29 7.96 -14.35 -9.62
N SER A 30 6.77 -14.93 -9.42
CA SER A 30 6.04 -15.65 -10.46
C SER A 30 5.36 -14.75 -11.50
N ASN A 31 5.01 -13.51 -11.16
CA ASN A 31 4.34 -12.60 -12.11
C ASN A 31 5.36 -11.93 -13.05
N PRO A 32 5.11 -11.92 -14.37
CA PRO A 32 5.96 -11.21 -15.32
C PRO A 32 5.87 -9.69 -15.10
N ALA A 33 6.97 -8.99 -15.38
CA ALA A 33 6.95 -7.53 -15.43
C ALA A 33 6.22 -7.06 -16.70
N CYS A 34 5.35 -6.07 -16.60
CA CYS A 34 4.54 -5.62 -17.73
C CYS A 34 5.30 -4.71 -18.71
N CYS A 35 6.39 -4.06 -18.29
CA CYS A 35 7.15 -3.12 -19.10
C CYS A 35 8.58 -2.93 -18.59
N THR A 36 9.48 -2.59 -19.52
CA THR A 36 10.89 -2.29 -19.24
C THR A 36 11.15 -0.79 -19.14
N ASN A 37 10.47 0.05 -19.92
CA ASN A 37 10.65 1.52 -19.89
C ASN A 37 9.47 2.24 -19.26
N LEU A 38 9.70 3.39 -18.63
CA LEU A 38 8.63 4.21 -18.05
C LEU A 38 7.71 4.78 -19.14
N SER A 39 8.24 4.96 -20.36
CA SER A 39 7.51 5.40 -21.55
C SER A 39 6.35 4.47 -21.91
N ASP A 40 6.49 3.18 -21.62
CA ASP A 40 5.57 2.13 -22.06
C ASP A 40 4.40 1.96 -21.08
N ILE A 41 4.43 2.66 -19.94
CA ILE A 41 3.39 2.60 -18.93
C ILE A 41 2.14 3.34 -19.43
N ALA A 42 0.99 2.67 -19.30
CA ALA A 42 -0.33 3.26 -19.43
C ALA A 42 -0.71 3.96 -18.12
N PHE A 43 -1.18 5.21 -18.23
CA PHE A 43 -1.55 6.03 -17.09
C PHE A 43 -3.08 6.18 -17.02
N ALA A 44 -3.65 5.86 -15.87
CA ALA A 44 -5.07 6.08 -15.64
C ALA A 44 -5.34 7.56 -15.34
N ILE A 45 -6.39 8.12 -15.92
CA ILE A 45 -6.86 9.47 -15.55
C ILE A 45 -7.66 9.35 -14.25
N GLN A 46 -7.36 10.19 -13.27
CA GLN A 46 -8.11 10.26 -12.02
C GLN A 46 -8.78 11.62 -11.83
N GLN A 47 -9.97 11.62 -11.23
CA GLN A 47 -10.68 12.84 -10.86
C GLN A 47 -10.06 13.50 -9.63
N ILE A 48 -9.94 14.83 -9.67
CA ILE A 48 -9.54 15.63 -8.49
C ILE A 48 -10.58 15.48 -7.38
N ASN A 49 -10.14 15.55 -6.12
CA ASN A 49 -10.95 15.43 -4.91
C ASN A 49 -11.71 14.10 -4.74
N LYS A 50 -11.48 13.11 -5.59
CA LYS A 50 -12.06 11.77 -5.46
C LYS A 50 -11.01 10.77 -4.95
N LEU A 51 -11.33 10.12 -3.83
CA LEU A 51 -10.56 8.98 -3.34
C LEU A 51 -10.82 7.79 -4.26
N THR A 52 -9.76 7.24 -4.83
CA THR A 52 -9.81 6.02 -5.64
C THR A 52 -9.04 4.92 -4.93
N SER A 53 -9.66 3.77 -4.73
CA SER A 53 -9.04 2.63 -4.07
C SER A 53 -8.50 1.63 -5.08
N PHE A 54 -7.30 1.12 -4.81
CA PHE A 54 -6.59 0.15 -5.61
C PHE A 54 -6.21 -1.04 -4.73
N ASP A 55 -6.54 -2.25 -5.18
CA ASP A 55 -5.94 -3.45 -4.60
C ASP A 55 -4.65 -3.76 -5.37
N LEU A 56 -3.49 -3.63 -4.70
CA LEU A 56 -2.17 -3.86 -5.30
C LEU A 56 -2.02 -5.29 -5.84
N LYS A 57 -2.83 -6.25 -5.38
CA LYS A 57 -2.88 -7.60 -5.96
C LYS A 57 -3.31 -7.60 -7.42
N ASN A 58 -4.11 -6.62 -7.83
CA ASN A 58 -4.69 -6.55 -9.17
C ASN A 58 -3.96 -5.54 -10.06
N GLN A 59 -2.83 -5.00 -9.59
CA GLN A 59 -2.06 -3.99 -10.31
C GLN A 59 -0.93 -4.63 -11.13
N PRO A 60 -0.49 -3.97 -12.21
CA PRO A 60 0.67 -4.42 -12.97
C PRO A 60 1.93 -4.43 -12.09
N ILE A 61 2.87 -5.32 -12.44
CA ILE A 61 4.17 -5.45 -11.78
C ILE A 61 5.26 -4.94 -12.71
N ARG A 62 6.25 -4.24 -12.15
CA ARG A 62 7.44 -3.77 -12.84
C ARG A 62 8.66 -3.88 -11.91
N ILE A 63 9.86 -3.91 -12.49
CA ILE A 63 11.11 -3.82 -11.73
C ILE A 63 11.42 -2.35 -11.42
N PHE A 64 11.49 -1.99 -10.15
CA PHE A 64 11.96 -0.71 -9.63
C PHE A 64 13.15 -0.96 -8.70
N ASN A 65 14.27 -0.26 -8.89
CA ASN A 65 15.49 -0.45 -8.09
C ASN A 65 15.85 -1.93 -7.92
N GLU A 66 15.86 -2.67 -9.04
CA GLU A 66 16.15 -4.11 -9.11
C GLU A 66 15.11 -5.05 -8.44
N ALA A 67 14.07 -4.49 -7.83
CA ALA A 67 13.03 -5.26 -7.13
C ALA A 67 11.70 -5.24 -7.91
N LYS A 68 11.04 -6.39 -8.05
CA LYS A 68 9.68 -6.45 -8.64
C LYS A 68 8.67 -5.86 -7.68
N SER A 69 7.85 -4.94 -8.15
CA SER A 69 6.84 -4.27 -7.33
C SER A 69 5.55 -4.06 -8.10
N PRO A 70 4.38 -4.20 -7.43
CA PRO A 70 3.14 -3.71 -7.98
C PRO A 70 3.17 -2.18 -7.97
N PHE A 71 2.53 -1.57 -8.97
CA PHE A 71 2.48 -0.12 -9.05
C PHE A 71 1.14 0.40 -9.59
N ILE A 72 0.85 1.64 -9.27
CA ILE A 72 -0.30 2.40 -9.79
C ILE A 72 0.26 3.60 -10.54
N ALA A 73 -0.14 3.73 -11.81
CA ALA A 73 0.29 4.80 -12.69
C ALA A 73 -0.90 5.71 -13.01
N ILE A 74 -0.77 7.00 -12.70
CA ILE A 74 -1.86 7.98 -12.78
C ILE A 74 -1.38 9.23 -13.53
N GLU A 75 -2.23 9.78 -14.37
CA GLU A 75 -2.03 11.11 -14.91
C GLU A 75 -2.49 12.16 -13.89
N LYS A 76 -1.60 13.11 -13.56
CA LYS A 76 -1.91 14.22 -12.66
C LYS A 76 -2.89 15.19 -13.33
N PRO A 77 -4.02 15.52 -12.69
CA PRO A 77 -4.86 16.64 -13.10
C PRO A 77 -4.07 17.95 -13.02
N ASN A 78 -4.30 18.85 -13.98
CA ASN A 78 -3.52 20.09 -14.09
C ASN A 78 -3.53 20.91 -12.79
N ASN A 79 -4.66 20.95 -12.07
CA ASN A 79 -4.83 21.76 -10.86
C ASN A 79 -4.47 21.06 -9.55
N SER A 80 -3.99 19.81 -9.60
CA SER A 80 -3.63 19.09 -8.37
C SER A 80 -2.21 19.45 -7.91
N ARG A 81 -2.10 19.86 -6.65
CA ARG A 81 -0.84 20.19 -5.95
C ARG A 81 -0.43 19.12 -4.95
N PHE A 82 -1.34 18.24 -4.53
CA PHE A 82 -1.04 17.20 -3.55
C PHE A 82 -1.59 15.85 -3.96
N ALA A 83 -0.87 14.79 -3.60
CA ALA A 83 -1.38 13.42 -3.60
C ALA A 83 -1.45 12.90 -2.16
N GLN A 84 -2.65 12.62 -1.68
CA GLN A 84 -2.85 11.91 -0.42
C GLN A 84 -2.95 10.42 -0.68
N VAL A 85 -2.15 9.63 0.04
CA VAL A 85 -2.14 8.17 -0.08
C VAL A 85 -2.53 7.56 1.27
N PHE A 86 -3.51 6.68 1.24
CA PHE A 86 -4.09 5.96 2.36
C PHE A 86 -3.67 4.50 2.25
N SER A 87 -2.67 4.09 3.01
CA SER A 87 -2.15 2.71 2.99
C SER A 87 -2.88 1.90 4.06
N TYR A 88 -3.76 1.01 3.66
CA TYR A 88 -4.58 0.24 4.59
C TYR A 88 -3.80 -0.98 5.10
N ALA A 89 -3.85 -1.21 6.41
CA ALA A 89 -3.31 -2.42 7.00
C ALA A 89 -4.19 -3.62 6.61
N ASN A 90 -3.55 -4.75 6.34
CA ASN A 90 -4.20 -6.00 5.97
C ASN A 90 -3.99 -7.04 7.09
N GLY A 91 -5.07 -7.37 7.79
CA GLY A 91 -5.11 -8.32 8.90
C GLY A 91 -6.11 -7.91 9.98
N ALA A 92 -6.68 -8.88 10.69
CA ALA A 92 -7.66 -8.63 11.75
C ALA A 92 -7.03 -8.13 13.07
N PHE A 93 -5.76 -8.46 13.30
CA PHE A 93 -5.04 -8.13 14.53
C PHE A 93 -3.77 -7.36 14.21
N VAL A 94 -3.50 -6.28 14.94
CA VAL A 94 -2.31 -5.43 14.72
C VAL A 94 -1.02 -6.24 14.78
N GLN A 95 -0.92 -7.25 15.65
CA GLN A 95 0.28 -8.09 15.79
C GLN A 95 0.64 -8.88 14.52
N THR A 96 -0.36 -9.22 13.70
CA THR A 96 -0.19 -10.01 12.48
C THR A 96 -0.48 -9.22 11.22
N ALA A 97 -0.96 -7.98 11.35
CA ALA A 97 -1.30 -7.15 10.21
C ALA A 97 -0.05 -6.74 9.42
N THR A 98 -0.28 -6.60 8.12
CA THR A 98 0.71 -6.15 7.14
C THR A 98 0.35 -4.76 6.63
N LEU A 99 1.35 -3.98 6.21
CA LEU A 99 1.15 -2.63 5.69
C LEU A 99 2.03 -2.40 4.47
N VAL A 100 1.56 -1.60 3.52
CA VAL A 100 2.37 -1.12 2.41
C VAL A 100 2.86 0.30 2.69
N TYR A 101 4.09 0.59 2.26
CA TYR A 101 4.70 1.91 2.38
C TYR A 101 5.10 2.38 0.98
N PRO A 102 4.19 3.04 0.25
CA PRO A 102 4.40 3.34 -1.16
C PRO A 102 5.35 4.53 -1.36
N GLU A 103 6.30 4.37 -2.28
CA GLU A 103 7.11 5.46 -2.83
C GLU A 103 6.44 6.03 -4.09
N LEU A 104 6.82 7.25 -4.47
CA LEU A 104 6.27 7.97 -5.61
C LEU A 104 7.36 8.41 -6.58
N ILE A 105 7.23 8.05 -7.85
CA ILE A 105 8.02 8.62 -8.95
C ILE A 105 7.18 9.68 -9.66
N LEU A 106 7.75 10.86 -9.84
CA LEU A 106 7.15 11.96 -10.58
C LEU A 106 7.77 12.03 -11.97
N LEU A 107 6.95 12.03 -13.01
CA LEU A 107 7.40 12.20 -14.39
C LEU A 107 6.82 13.47 -15.02
N ASP A 108 7.59 14.08 -15.91
CA ASP A 108 7.13 15.21 -16.73
C ASP A 108 6.24 14.76 -17.90
N LYS A 109 5.83 15.71 -18.76
CA LYS A 109 5.02 15.41 -19.96
C LYS A 109 5.72 14.48 -20.96
N SER A 110 7.04 14.47 -20.99
CA SER A 110 7.87 13.60 -21.83
C SER A 110 8.17 12.24 -21.16
N LYS A 111 7.52 11.95 -20.03
CA LYS A 111 7.72 10.75 -19.20
C LYS A 111 9.15 10.61 -18.67
N GLN A 112 9.90 11.71 -18.57
CA GLN A 112 11.20 11.76 -17.92
C GLN A 112 11.02 11.93 -16.41
N VAL A 113 11.91 11.29 -15.64
CA VAL A 113 11.87 11.36 -14.18
C VAL A 113 12.25 12.77 -13.72
N ILE A 114 11.34 13.42 -12.98
CA ILE A 114 11.61 14.68 -12.29
C ILE A 114 12.22 14.38 -10.92
N LYS A 115 11.56 13.50 -10.15
CA LYS A 115 11.94 13.24 -8.76
C LYS A 115 11.37 11.92 -8.25
N HIS A 116 12.13 11.28 -7.37
CA HIS A 116 11.65 10.21 -6.49
C HIS A 116 11.31 10.80 -5.12
N LEU A 117 10.10 10.52 -4.65
CA LEU A 117 9.60 10.93 -3.35
C LEU A 117 9.36 9.69 -2.50
N LYS A 118 9.98 9.66 -1.33
CA LYS A 118 9.63 8.72 -0.26
C LYS A 118 8.60 9.40 0.66
N PRO A 119 7.71 8.64 1.32
CA PRO A 119 6.81 9.24 2.30
C PRO A 119 7.64 9.98 3.35
N TYR A 120 7.23 11.21 3.65
CA TYR A 120 7.94 12.07 4.59
C TYR A 120 7.55 11.66 6.01
N GLU A 121 8.34 10.80 6.65
CA GLU A 121 8.13 10.48 8.06
C GLU A 121 9.37 9.97 8.76
N ALA A 122 9.50 10.34 10.03
CA ALA A 122 10.52 9.82 10.93
C ALA A 122 10.18 8.36 11.26
N TRP A 123 10.78 7.43 10.52
CA TRP A 123 10.80 5.99 10.87
C TRP A 123 11.14 5.76 12.35
N GLU A 124 11.92 6.68 12.92
CA GLU A 124 12.34 6.71 14.32
C GLU A 124 11.19 6.92 15.32
N ASN A 125 10.14 7.66 14.93
CA ASN A 125 9.03 8.03 15.82
C ASN A 125 7.73 7.29 15.51
N GLY A 126 7.77 6.28 14.63
CA GLY A 126 6.63 5.45 14.24
C GLY A 126 5.63 6.14 13.30
N LEU A 127 5.04 5.36 12.39
CA LEU A 127 4.06 5.87 11.43
C LEU A 127 2.75 6.23 12.16
N PRO A 128 2.22 7.48 12.07
CA PRO A 128 0.95 7.87 12.67
C PRO A 128 -0.19 7.19 11.92
N THR A 129 -0.81 6.21 12.56
CA THR A 129 -1.92 5.45 11.99
C THR A 129 -3.26 5.87 12.60
N THR A 130 -4.35 5.69 11.83
CA THR A 130 -5.71 6.02 12.26
C THR A 130 -6.69 4.97 11.75
N LEU A 131 -7.87 4.92 12.37
CA LEU A 131 -8.98 4.08 11.93
C LEU A 131 -9.91 4.87 11.01
N ASP A 132 -10.43 4.23 9.95
CA ASP A 132 -11.57 4.75 9.20
C ASP A 132 -12.91 4.41 9.90
N LEU A 133 -14.03 4.86 9.32
CA LEU A 133 -15.37 4.63 9.86
C LEU A 133 -15.75 3.15 9.91
N ALA A 134 -15.12 2.30 9.11
CA ALA A 134 -15.32 0.85 9.10
C ALA A 134 -14.34 0.13 10.04
N GLY A 135 -13.53 0.87 10.79
CA GLY A 135 -12.54 0.31 11.71
C GLY A 135 -11.28 -0.22 11.03
N ASN A 136 -11.04 0.08 9.75
CA ASN A 136 -9.80 -0.31 9.08
C ASN A 136 -8.68 0.64 9.52
N LEU A 137 -7.56 0.05 9.93
CA LEU A 137 -6.32 0.79 10.18
C LEU A 137 -5.70 1.24 8.87
N TYR A 138 -5.32 2.52 8.79
CA TYR A 138 -4.50 3.01 7.70
C TYR A 138 -3.46 4.02 8.16
N TYR A 139 -2.40 4.10 7.35
CA TYR A 139 -1.40 5.15 7.38
C TYR A 139 -1.69 6.16 6.27
N LYS A 140 -1.77 7.46 6.60
CA LYS A 140 -1.97 8.54 5.62
C LYS A 140 -0.68 9.28 5.38
N THR A 141 -0.23 9.32 4.14
CA THR A 141 0.86 10.20 3.69
C THR A 141 0.36 11.23 2.69
N GLN A 142 1.08 12.34 2.58
CA GLN A 142 0.80 13.39 1.62
C GLN A 142 2.08 13.80 0.90
N PHE A 143 2.03 13.79 -0.43
CA PHE A 143 3.11 14.27 -1.29
C PHE A 143 2.75 15.63 -1.88
N THR A 144 3.70 16.56 -1.87
CA THR A 144 3.61 17.80 -2.64
C THR A 144 4.07 17.53 -4.07
N LEU A 145 3.23 17.86 -5.04
CA LEU A 145 3.47 17.62 -6.45
C LEU A 145 3.98 18.93 -7.09
N PRO A 146 5.11 18.91 -7.82
CA PRO A 146 5.59 20.06 -8.56
C PRO A 146 4.69 20.32 -9.78
N GLU A 147 4.75 21.54 -10.32
CA GLU A 147 3.85 21.98 -11.40
C GLU A 147 4.12 21.22 -12.71
N GLU A 148 5.40 20.96 -12.99
CA GLU A 148 5.88 20.25 -14.16
C GLU A 148 5.57 18.74 -14.15
N ALA A 149 5.19 18.17 -12.99
CA ALA A 149 4.81 16.75 -12.92
C ALA A 149 3.51 16.51 -13.69
N LYS A 150 3.55 15.62 -14.68
CA LYS A 150 2.37 15.19 -15.43
C LYS A 150 1.91 13.79 -15.06
N TYR A 151 2.84 12.90 -14.71
CA TYR A 151 2.52 11.52 -14.39
C TYR A 151 3.08 11.11 -13.03
N LEU A 152 2.34 10.25 -12.35
CA LEU A 152 2.61 9.78 -11.00
C LEU A 152 2.68 8.25 -11.02
N ILE A 153 3.73 7.67 -10.46
CA ILE A 153 3.84 6.22 -10.27
C ILE A 153 4.03 5.93 -8.79
N PHE A 154 3.01 5.34 -8.18
CA PHE A 154 3.07 4.86 -6.81
C PHE A 154 3.47 3.39 -6.82
N TYR A 155 4.53 3.00 -6.13
CA TYR A 155 4.99 1.62 -6.07
C TYR A 155 5.43 1.26 -4.65
N THR A 156 5.44 -0.04 -4.33
CA THR A 156 5.95 -0.52 -3.03
C THR A 156 7.37 -1.04 -3.21
N ASP A 157 8.36 -0.53 -2.46
CA ASP A 157 9.71 -1.10 -2.50
C ASP A 157 9.69 -2.51 -1.89
N SER A 158 9.75 -3.54 -2.74
CA SER A 158 9.64 -4.93 -2.30
C SER A 158 10.90 -5.45 -1.61
N SER A 159 12.02 -4.71 -1.64
CA SER A 159 13.19 -4.98 -0.81
C SER A 159 12.90 -4.81 0.70
N LEU A 160 11.83 -4.08 1.02
CA LEU A 160 11.35 -3.87 2.38
C LEU A 160 10.33 -4.92 2.84
N ASN A 161 9.91 -5.82 1.96
CA ASN A 161 8.92 -6.83 2.28
C ASN A 161 9.41 -7.73 3.44
N ASN A 162 8.51 -8.09 4.36
CA ASN A 162 8.77 -8.81 5.60
C ASN A 162 9.58 -8.04 6.67
N LYS A 163 10.05 -6.81 6.41
CA LYS A 163 10.64 -5.96 7.45
C LYS A 163 9.57 -5.47 8.42
N LYS A 164 9.95 -5.22 9.68
CA LYS A 164 9.04 -4.63 10.66
C LYS A 164 9.12 -3.10 10.59
N THR A 165 7.99 -2.44 10.78
CA THR A 165 7.91 -0.99 10.97
C THR A 165 7.17 -0.69 12.26
N THR A 166 7.63 0.33 12.99
CA THR A 166 6.91 0.85 14.15
C THR A 166 5.75 1.72 13.65
N ILE A 167 4.58 1.54 14.26
CA ILE A 167 3.43 2.41 14.08
C ILE A 167 3.07 3.04 15.41
N ASN A 168 2.61 4.28 15.36
CA ASN A 168 1.86 4.90 16.44
C ASN A 168 0.39 4.52 16.24
N TRP A 169 -0.08 3.57 17.06
CA TRP A 169 -1.46 3.11 17.09
C TRP A 169 -2.26 3.92 18.09
N ARG A 170 -3.33 4.57 17.60
CA ARG A 170 -4.27 5.27 18.48
C ARG A 170 -5.43 4.34 18.83
N SER A 171 -5.48 3.91 20.08
CA SER A 171 -6.54 3.02 20.57
C SER A 171 -7.88 3.75 20.66
N GLN A 172 -8.99 3.04 20.40
CA GLN A 172 -10.35 3.56 20.55
C GLN A 172 -10.70 3.89 22.01
N VAL A 173 -10.00 3.30 22.98
CA VAL A 173 -10.21 3.53 24.43
C VAL A 173 -9.31 4.65 24.99
N GLY A 174 -8.64 5.42 24.13
CA GLY A 174 -7.71 6.48 24.50
C GLY A 174 -6.27 5.99 24.66
N GLY A 175 -5.31 6.82 24.29
CA GLY A 175 -3.88 6.51 24.32
C GLY A 175 -3.25 6.24 22.94
N SER A 176 -1.98 6.60 22.83
CA SER A 176 -1.10 6.33 21.69
C SER A 176 -0.11 5.25 22.11
N GLU A 177 -0.11 4.11 21.44
CA GLU A 177 0.79 3.00 21.73
C GLU A 177 1.66 2.70 20.52
N TYR A 178 2.95 2.46 20.76
CA TYR A 178 3.81 1.94 19.72
C TYR A 178 3.58 0.44 19.53
N ARG A 179 3.30 0.07 18.28
CA ARG A 179 3.12 -1.32 17.84
C ARG A 179 3.99 -1.57 16.63
N GLN A 180 4.20 -2.83 16.28
CA GLN A 180 4.93 -3.22 15.08
C GLN A 180 3.99 -3.83 14.05
N LEU A 181 4.10 -3.39 12.81
CA LEU A 181 3.50 -4.03 11.65
C LEU A 181 4.58 -4.64 10.76
N THR A 182 4.18 -5.60 9.92
CA THR A 182 5.07 -6.15 8.90
C THR A 182 4.85 -5.42 7.59
N LEU A 183 5.91 -4.92 6.96
CA LEU A 183 5.82 -4.38 5.62
C LEU A 183 5.55 -5.48 4.60
N THR A 184 4.66 -5.19 3.66
CA THR A 184 4.35 -6.05 2.52
C THR A 184 4.40 -5.25 1.21
N SER A 185 4.36 -5.95 0.09
CA SER A 185 4.18 -5.38 -1.24
C SER A 185 2.71 -5.32 -1.68
N PHE A 186 1.82 -6.10 -1.06
CA PHE A 186 0.41 -6.16 -1.44
C PHE A 186 -0.54 -5.76 -0.30
N ALA A 187 -1.26 -4.66 -0.50
CA ALA A 187 -2.40 -4.26 0.31
C ALA A 187 -3.34 -3.38 -0.54
N LYS A 188 -4.46 -2.98 0.05
CA LYS A 188 -5.30 -1.93 -0.52
C LYS A 188 -4.65 -0.57 -0.24
N ILE A 189 -4.61 0.30 -1.24
CA ILE A 189 -4.28 1.71 -1.06
C ILE A 189 -5.35 2.61 -1.65
N GLY A 190 -5.60 3.73 -1.01
CA GLY A 190 -6.45 4.81 -1.52
C GLY A 190 -5.58 5.98 -1.98
N ILE A 191 -5.89 6.57 -3.13
CA ILE A 191 -5.20 7.76 -3.61
C ILE A 191 -6.23 8.86 -3.86
N LYS A 192 -5.99 10.05 -3.33
CA LYS A 192 -6.80 11.25 -3.55
C LYS A 192 -5.90 12.38 -4.01
N LEU A 193 -6.14 12.89 -5.22
CA LEU A 193 -5.45 14.05 -5.77
C LEU A 193 -6.20 15.32 -5.36
N LEU A 194 -5.49 16.29 -4.81
CA LEU A 194 -6.01 17.58 -4.33
C LEU A 194 -5.35 18.73 -5.08
#